data_AF-E3NX85-F1
#
_entry.id   AF-E3NX85-F1
#
_cell.length_a   1.000
_cell.length_b   1.000
_cell.length_c   1.000
_cell.angle_alpha   90.00
_cell.angle_beta   90.00
_cell.angle_gamma   90.00
#
_symmetry.space_group_name_H-M   'P 1'
#
loop_
_entity.id
_entity.type
_entity.pdbx_description
1 polymer ?
#
loop_
_entity_poly.entity_id
_entity_poly.type
_entity_poly.pdbx_seq_one_letter_code
_entity_poly.pdbx_strand_id
1 'polypeptide(L)'
;MELFDNIKCSSETEALPGKIIKRIPLPWRSTDFNTLARQLDEIQIQKTHNTQGRQFLNSFSLENKRATSTFSASISLRNVPRGLPRNCYADEYLTMLSEIDVKLLDLKPPIDFPKLLSSTKVSS
;
A
#
# COMPACT_ATOMS: atom_id res chain seq x y z
N MET A 1 -11.68 -14.79 23.05
CA MET A 1 -10.91 -15.03 21.82
C MET A 1 -11.71 -14.36 20.72
N GLU A 2 -11.35 -13.12 20.39
CA GLU A 2 -12.18 -12.34 19.46
C GLU A 2 -11.85 -12.77 18.04
N LEU A 3 -12.89 -13.08 17.26
CA LEU A 3 -12.82 -13.59 15.89
C LEU A 3 -11.99 -12.70 14.95
N PHE A 4 -11.74 -11.45 15.35
CA PHE A 4 -11.06 -10.42 14.58
C PHE A 4 -9.63 -10.12 15.06
N ASP A 5 -9.16 -10.73 16.16
CA ASP A 5 -7.79 -10.54 16.68
C ASP A 5 -6.70 -10.92 15.66
N ASN A 6 -7.05 -11.74 14.66
CA ASN A 6 -6.14 -12.25 13.64
C ASN A 6 -6.18 -11.50 12.30
N ILE A 7 -7.05 -10.49 12.13
CA ILE A 7 -7.00 -9.63 10.92
C ILE A 7 -5.89 -8.60 11.13
N LYS A 8 -4.64 -9.05 10.99
CA LYS A 8 -3.48 -8.17 11.09
C LYS A 8 -3.51 -7.21 9.91
N CYS A 9 -3.79 -5.95 10.23
CA CYS A 9 -4.01 -4.88 9.29
C CYS A 9 -2.72 -4.63 8.47
N SER A 10 -2.79 -4.82 7.16
CA SER A 10 -1.76 -4.42 6.19
C SER A 10 -1.90 -2.95 5.77
N SER A 11 -2.56 -2.14 6.61
CA SER A 11 -2.78 -0.72 6.33
C SER A 11 -1.44 0.01 6.30
N GLU A 12 -1.26 0.82 5.26
CA GLU A 12 -0.13 1.72 5.06
C GLU A 12 -0.18 2.94 6.00
N THR A 13 -0.96 2.86 7.09
CA THR A 13 -1.35 4.01 7.89
C THR A 13 -1.21 3.71 9.38
N GLU A 14 -0.41 4.51 10.07
CA GLU A 14 -0.31 4.49 11.52
C GLU A 14 -0.77 5.82 12.12
N ALA A 15 -1.54 5.72 13.19
CA ALA A 15 -1.97 6.85 13.99
C ALA A 15 -0.86 7.15 15.01
N LEU A 16 -0.24 8.32 14.87
CA LEU A 16 0.71 8.83 15.86
C LEU A 16 -0.03 9.65 16.93
N PRO A 17 0.55 9.80 18.14
CA PRO A 17 0.02 10.70 19.16
C PRO A 17 -0.23 12.09 18.59
N GLY A 18 -1.39 12.69 18.90
CA GLY A 18 -1.78 14.01 18.39
C GLY A 18 -2.68 14.01 17.14
N LYS A 19 -3.34 12.88 16.83
CA LYS A 19 -4.26 12.72 15.67
C LYS A 19 -3.57 12.86 14.30
N ILE A 20 -2.26 12.70 14.25
CA ILE A 20 -1.50 12.74 13.01
C ILE A 20 -1.52 11.34 12.39
N ILE A 21 -1.99 11.26 11.15
CA ILE A 21 -2.05 10.03 10.37
C ILE A 21 -0.85 10.05 9.41
N LYS A 22 0.06 9.07 9.50
CA LYS A 22 1.22 9.01 8.59
C LYS A 22 1.18 7.77 7.72
N ARG A 23 1.66 7.92 6.47
CA ARG A 23 1.88 6.80 5.57
C ARG A 23 3.19 6.12 5.93
N ILE A 24 3.16 4.90 6.47
CA ILE A 24 4.40 4.16 6.81
C ILE A 24 4.97 3.54 5.53
N PRO A 25 6.30 3.54 5.31
CA PRO A 25 6.86 2.76 4.23
C PRO A 25 6.61 1.26 4.43
N LEU A 26 6.17 0.58 3.37
CA LEU A 26 6.06 -0.87 3.32
C LEU A 26 7.31 -1.43 2.62
N PRO A 27 8.34 -1.87 3.35
CA PRO A 27 9.60 -2.30 2.75
C PRO A 27 9.45 -3.58 1.92
N TRP A 28 8.39 -4.35 2.11
CA TRP A 28 8.09 -5.52 1.31
C TRP A 28 7.56 -5.20 -0.09
N ARG A 29 7.09 -3.97 -0.32
CA ARG A 29 6.33 -3.59 -1.51
C ARG A 29 7.23 -3.01 -2.59
N SER A 30 7.11 -3.50 -3.82
CA SER A 30 7.90 -3.01 -4.95
C SER A 30 7.56 -1.56 -5.31
N THR A 31 8.52 -0.85 -5.93
CA THR A 31 8.37 0.53 -6.39
C THR A 31 7.21 0.69 -7.37
N ASP A 32 7.04 -0.25 -8.30
CA ASP A 32 5.96 -0.21 -9.28
C ASP A 32 4.60 -0.39 -8.61
N PHE A 33 4.50 -1.30 -7.64
CA PHE A 33 3.25 -1.52 -6.93
C PHE A 33 2.87 -0.33 -6.04
N ASN A 34 3.86 0.30 -5.40
CA ASN A 34 3.68 1.57 -4.68
C ASN A 34 3.20 2.68 -5.61
N THR A 35 3.83 2.82 -6.78
CA THR A 35 3.47 3.84 -7.77
C THR A 35 2.03 3.64 -8.26
N LEU A 36 1.65 2.40 -8.57
CA LEU A 36 0.29 2.08 -9.02
C LEU A 36 -0.75 2.43 -7.95
N ALA A 37 -0.52 2.05 -6.69
CA ALA A 37 -1.45 2.43 -5.62
C ALA A 37 -1.57 3.93 -5.44
N ARG A 38 -0.46 4.68 -5.53
CA ARG A 38 -0.52 6.14 -5.46
C ARG A 38 -1.39 6.72 -6.58
N GLN A 39 -1.24 6.24 -7.82
CA GLN A 39 -2.07 6.70 -8.94
C GLN A 39 -3.56 6.37 -8.73
N LEU A 40 -3.85 5.18 -8.20
CA LEU A 40 -5.23 4.80 -7.87
C LEU A 40 -5.82 5.65 -6.74
N ASP A 41 -5.02 5.95 -5.70
CA ASP A 41 -5.40 6.87 -4.62
C ASP A 41 -5.74 8.26 -5.21
N GLU A 42 -4.89 8.80 -6.10
CA GLU A 42 -5.11 10.09 -6.77
C GLU A 42 -6.39 10.11 -7.63
N ILE A 43 -6.63 9.06 -8.43
CA ILE A 43 -7.86 8.91 -9.22
C ILE A 43 -9.08 8.89 -8.29
N GLN A 44 -9.00 8.16 -7.19
CA GLN A 44 -10.10 8.05 -6.23
C GLN A 44 -10.37 9.39 -5.52
N ILE A 45 -9.32 10.12 -5.14
CA ILE A 45 -9.44 11.47 -4.57
C ILE A 45 -10.11 12.40 -5.57
N GLN A 46 -9.69 12.41 -6.84
CA GLN A 46 -10.28 13.24 -7.88
C GLN A 46 -11.74 12.88 -8.16
N LYS A 47 -12.07 11.58 -8.20
CA LYS A 47 -13.45 11.11 -8.38
C LYS A 47 -14.34 11.53 -7.20
N THR A 48 -13.83 11.37 -5.99
CA THR A 48 -14.55 11.76 -4.76
C THR A 48 -14.75 13.27 -4.72
N HIS A 49 -13.74 14.05 -5.12
CA HIS A 49 -13.83 15.51 -5.30
C HIS A 49 -14.96 15.90 -6.24
N ASN A 50 -15.00 15.30 -7.43
CA ASN A 50 -15.99 15.61 -8.46
C ASN A 50 -17.42 15.20 -8.05
N THR A 51 -17.58 14.14 -7.26
CA THR A 51 -18.89 13.56 -6.94
C THR A 51 -19.51 14.13 -5.66
N GLN A 52 -18.70 14.42 -4.63
CA GLN A 52 -19.17 14.82 -3.29
C GLN A 52 -18.80 16.26 -2.92
N GLY A 53 -17.98 16.93 -3.74
CA GLY A 53 -17.50 18.29 -3.50
C GLY A 53 -16.33 18.39 -2.51
N ARG A 54 -15.64 19.54 -2.53
CA ARG A 54 -14.39 19.78 -1.75
C ARG A 54 -14.52 19.56 -0.24
N GLN A 55 -15.70 19.82 0.32
CA GLN A 55 -15.97 19.77 1.75
C GLN A 55 -15.95 18.37 2.36
N PHE A 56 -16.06 17.32 1.53
CA PHE A 56 -15.98 15.93 1.98
C PHE A 56 -14.54 15.39 2.08
N LEU A 57 -13.62 15.93 1.27
CA LEU A 57 -12.24 15.44 1.16
C LEU A 57 -11.37 15.77 2.37
N ASN A 58 -11.52 16.96 2.95
CA ASN A 58 -10.65 17.41 4.04
C ASN A 58 -10.98 16.75 5.38
N SER A 59 -12.24 16.36 5.57
CA SER A 59 -12.74 15.76 6.82
C SER A 59 -12.67 14.23 6.82
N PHE A 60 -12.84 13.56 5.65
CA PHE A 60 -13.02 12.10 5.59
C PHE A 60 -11.97 11.30 4.81
N SER A 61 -11.15 11.92 3.94
CA SER A 61 -10.14 11.16 3.17
C SER A 61 -8.89 10.89 4.01
N LEU A 62 -8.62 9.61 4.25
CA LEU A 62 -7.37 9.16 4.88
C LEU A 62 -6.15 9.44 3.99
N GLU A 63 -6.35 9.49 2.67
CA GLU A 63 -5.32 9.81 1.68
C GLU A 63 -4.79 11.23 1.86
N ASN A 64 -5.67 12.22 2.05
CA ASN A 64 -5.27 13.62 2.28
C ASN A 64 -4.64 13.87 3.64
N LYS A 65 -4.98 13.05 4.64
CA LYS A 65 -4.42 13.17 6.00
C LYS A 65 -3.06 12.50 6.15
N ARG A 66 -2.66 11.65 5.20
CA ARG A 66 -1.39 10.91 5.25
C ARG A 66 -0.23 11.88 4.96
N ALA A 67 0.44 12.34 6.01
CA ALA A 67 1.74 12.97 5.85
C ALA A 67 2.78 11.92 5.41
N THR A 68 3.68 12.31 4.52
CA THR A 68 4.83 11.50 4.09
C THR A 68 5.66 11.15 5.32
N SER A 69 5.80 9.86 5.62
CA SER A 69 6.65 9.43 6.72
C SER A 69 8.13 9.58 6.34
N THR A 70 8.91 10.18 7.23
CA THR A 70 10.37 10.18 7.21
C THR A 70 10.95 8.96 7.93
N PHE A 71 10.09 8.06 8.42
CA PHE A 71 10.49 6.93 9.25
C PHE A 71 10.93 5.75 8.39
N SER A 72 12.15 5.27 8.57
CA SER A 72 12.59 3.98 8.03
C SER A 72 12.01 2.86 8.90
N ALA A 73 10.92 2.24 8.46
CA ALA A 73 10.34 1.10 9.17
C ALA A 73 11.29 -0.11 9.11
N SER A 74 11.44 -0.82 10.24
CA SER A 74 12.11 -2.13 10.24
C SER A 74 11.25 -3.13 9.47
N ILE A 75 11.90 -3.98 8.67
CA ILE A 75 11.24 -4.97 7.82
C ILE A 75 10.66 -6.08 8.71
N SER A 76 9.44 -5.90 9.20
CA SER A 76 8.72 -6.96 9.89
C SER A 76 8.24 -7.99 8.88
N LEU A 77 8.90 -9.15 8.84
CA LEU A 77 8.63 -10.24 7.90
C LEU A 77 7.23 -10.87 8.07
N ARG A 78 6.54 -10.63 9.20
CA ARG A 78 5.38 -11.44 9.62
C ARG A 78 4.01 -10.90 9.19
N ASN A 79 3.93 -9.73 8.54
CA ASN A 79 2.65 -9.07 8.23
C ASN A 79 2.58 -8.63 6.76
N VAL A 80 2.81 -9.56 5.84
CA VAL A 80 2.79 -9.28 4.39
C VAL A 80 1.65 -10.06 3.73
N PRO A 81 0.88 -9.43 2.80
CA PRO A 81 -0.16 -10.13 2.06
C PRO A 81 0.40 -11.30 1.27
N ARG A 82 -0.36 -12.40 1.22
CA ARG A 82 -0.06 -13.62 0.45
C ARG A 82 -0.87 -13.64 -0.85
N GLY A 83 -0.46 -14.44 -1.81
CA GLY A 83 -1.20 -14.63 -3.06
C GLY A 83 -1.13 -13.44 -4.01
N LEU A 84 -0.17 -12.53 -3.84
CA LEU A 84 0.09 -11.44 -4.78
C LEU A 84 1.04 -11.90 -5.90
N PRO A 85 1.00 -11.23 -7.06
CA PRO A 85 2.03 -11.38 -8.10
C PRO A 85 3.44 -11.20 -7.54
N ARG A 86 4.40 -12.00 -8.02
CA ARG A 86 5.80 -11.92 -7.57
C ARG A 86 6.37 -10.50 -7.63
N ASN A 87 6.04 -9.73 -8.65
CA ASN A 87 6.55 -8.37 -8.84
C ASN A 87 5.82 -7.29 -8.00
N CYS A 88 4.83 -7.67 -7.18
CA CYS A 88 4.31 -6.79 -6.12
C CYS A 88 5.26 -6.69 -4.93
N TYR A 89 6.15 -7.67 -4.76
CA TYR A 89 7.12 -7.70 -3.69
C TYR A 89 8.44 -7.07 -4.16
N ALA A 90 9.12 -6.34 -3.27
CA ALA A 90 10.46 -5.84 -3.52
C ALA A 90 11.45 -7.01 -3.59
N ASP A 91 12.41 -6.98 -4.51
CA ASP A 91 13.37 -8.06 -4.65
C ASP A 91 14.28 -8.16 -3.40
N GLU A 92 14.64 -7.02 -2.81
CA GLU A 92 15.41 -6.98 -1.56
C GLU A 92 14.66 -7.71 -0.43
N TYR A 93 13.34 -7.53 -0.34
CA TYR A 93 12.52 -8.24 0.63
C TYR A 93 12.51 -9.75 0.38
N LEU A 94 12.33 -10.18 -0.88
CA LEU A 94 12.33 -11.60 -1.21
C LEU A 94 13.69 -12.27 -0.95
N THR A 95 14.80 -11.55 -1.14
CA THR A 95 16.15 -12.07 -0.84
C THR A 95 16.42 -12.26 0.65
N MET A 96 15.71 -11.54 1.52
CA MET A 96 15.82 -11.69 2.98
C MET A 96 15.01 -12.88 3.52
N LEU A 97 14.11 -13.45 2.72
CA LEU A 97 13.24 -14.54 3.13
C LEU A 97 13.90 -15.91 2.95
N SER A 98 13.54 -16.84 3.82
CA SER A 98 13.87 -18.25 3.62
C SER A 98 13.02 -18.85 2.50
N GLU A 99 13.46 -19.97 1.92
CA GLU A 99 12.68 -20.70 0.90
C GLU A 99 11.28 -21.11 1.40
N ILE A 100 11.16 -21.40 2.70
CA ILE A 100 9.89 -21.77 3.34
C ILE A 100 8.96 -20.56 3.37
N ASP A 101 9.47 -19.39 3.72
CA ASP A 101 8.68 -18.16 3.77
C ASP A 101 8.22 -17.74 2.37
N VAL A 102 9.08 -17.87 1.35
CA VAL A 102 8.72 -17.60 -0.04
C VAL A 102 7.61 -18.54 -0.52
N LYS A 103 7.67 -19.83 -0.16
CA LYS A 103 6.59 -20.78 -0.46
C LYS A 103 5.29 -20.41 0.27
N LEU A 104 5.38 -19.94 1.52
CA LEU A 104 4.22 -19.52 2.30
C LEU A 104 3.53 -18.29 1.70
N LEU A 105 4.25 -17.43 0.98
CA LEU A 105 3.68 -16.27 0.28
C LEU A 105 2.75 -16.65 -0.87
N ASP A 106 2.82 -17.87 -1.39
CA ASP A 106 2.00 -18.35 -2.51
C ASP A 106 2.06 -17.39 -3.71
N LEU A 107 3.28 -17.15 -4.21
CA LEU A 107 3.53 -16.13 -5.23
C LEU A 107 2.83 -16.47 -6.55
N LYS A 108 2.06 -15.51 -7.07
CA LYS A 108 1.45 -15.60 -8.40
C LYS A 108 2.42 -15.14 -9.50
N PRO A 109 2.15 -15.50 -10.76
CA PRO A 109 2.92 -14.99 -11.89
C PRO A 109 2.97 -13.45 -11.92
N PRO A 110 4.08 -12.84 -12.38
CA PRO A 110 4.19 -11.40 -12.52
C PRO A 110 3.10 -10.80 -13.42
N ILE A 111 2.69 -9.57 -13.10
CA ILE A 111 1.75 -8.78 -13.91
C ILE A 111 2.48 -7.69 -14.70
N ASP A 112 1.87 -7.20 -15.77
CA ASP A 112 2.43 -6.12 -16.59
C ASP A 112 2.18 -4.75 -15.94
N PHE A 113 3.05 -4.35 -15.01
CA PHE A 113 3.00 -3.03 -14.37
C PHE A 113 3.12 -1.87 -15.37
N PRO A 114 4.04 -1.88 -16.34
CA PRO A 114 4.13 -0.80 -17.34
C PRO A 114 2.79 -0.52 -18.03
N LYS A 115 2.08 -1.59 -18.44
CA LYS A 115 0.75 -1.45 -19.03
C LYS A 115 -0.26 -0.85 -18.05
N LEU A 116 -0.32 -1.35 -16.81
CA LEU A 116 -1.23 -0.82 -15.78
C LEU A 116 -0.95 0.66 -15.48
N LEU A 117 0.31 1.01 -15.22
CA LEU A 117 0.74 2.37 -14.93
C LEU A 117 0.46 3.34 -16.08
N SER A 118 0.52 2.87 -17.32
CA SER A 118 0.16 3.68 -18.49
C SER A 118 -1.34 3.97 -18.54
N SER A 119 -2.20 3.01 -18.15
CA SER A 119 -3.66 3.16 -18.13
C SER A 119 -4.18 4.04 -16.99
N THR A 120 -3.40 4.18 -15.91
CA THR A 120 -3.75 4.95 -14.71
C THR A 120 -3.10 6.33 -14.68
N LYS A 121 -2.34 6.72 -15.72
CA LYS A 121 -1.93 8.13 -15.88
C LYS A 121 -3.17 8.96 -16.18
N VAL A 122 -3.55 9.80 -15.21
CA VAL A 122 -4.53 10.85 -15.43
C VAL A 122 -3.95 11.78 -16.50
N SER A 123 -4.58 11.84 -17.67
CA SER A 123 -4.21 12.83 -18.69
C SER A 123 -4.45 14.21 -18.08
N SER A 124 -3.37 14.99 -17.95
CA SER A 124 -3.42 16.39 -17.51
C SER A 124 -4.09 17.26 -18.57
#